data_AF-A0A932QT02-F1
#
_entry.id   AF-A0A932QT02-F1
#
_cell.length_a   1.000
_cell.length_b   1.000
_cell.length_c   1.000
_cell.angle_alpha   90.00
_cell.angle_beta   90.00
_cell.angle_gamma   90.00
#
_symmetry.space_group_name_H-M   'P 1'
#
loop_
_entity.id
_entity.type
_entity.pdbx_description
1 polymer ?
#
loop_
_entity_poly.entity_id
_entity_poly.type
_entity_poly.pdbx_seq_one_letter_code
_entity_poly.pdbx_strand_id
1 'polypeptide(L)'
;MWHVTGIEGDLSSWPRCEHTITFKGVELLLRPETSDHSASVVIKLNKEIDSKKALEITRGFLSALSWIERINIKDTITTGGSSPIYVGNSKKFDFRVYSLGIFEEEFLPEVSNKQQKLALALYREAQYLNSIFYQFLSFYKIINVLYKRDKDQINWINQAVKKIERGNTIRTSEGVDRIIELERGGKDIGKYLYVSCRCAVAHANPKNNMNPESLEDEQKLQNDMPIIKRLAEYFIENELGIKSEYTLRNEHLYELDGFRKIFGGILVAKLKSEKHVSIRSFLGIPNLSIRFRREKQLNAFRDLNTEIFKINNGVVTLKCTPISKVFIALIKLDFVNEGLVFNPMENMLFKRGDSIDLLTYKIDWYEFSKGFYCNRQLEIYDSSGKRMSRTGGFVPENIDINGTFKIWDDKVDYIKSQLAYKIQRSKS
;
A
#
# COMPACT_ATOMS: atom_id res chain seq x y z
N MET A 1 -17.62 -0.10 26.43
CA MET A 1 -18.21 -1.23 25.69
C MET A 1 -17.37 -1.51 24.46
N TRP A 2 -17.46 -2.71 23.92
CA TRP A 2 -16.71 -3.15 22.74
C TRP A 2 -17.66 -3.58 21.64
N HIS A 3 -17.24 -3.37 20.41
CA HIS A 3 -17.86 -3.90 19.20
C HIS A 3 -16.89 -4.86 18.54
N VAL A 4 -17.36 -6.06 18.21
CA VAL A 4 -16.57 -7.12 17.59
C VAL A 4 -17.30 -7.61 16.34
N THR A 5 -16.60 -7.60 15.23
CA THR A 5 -17.11 -8.12 13.95
C THR A 5 -16.25 -9.31 13.53
N GLY A 6 -16.84 -10.49 13.45
CA GLY A 6 -16.21 -11.65 12.83
C GLY A 6 -16.10 -11.46 11.33
N ILE A 7 -15.04 -12.00 10.73
CA ILE A 7 -14.76 -11.90 9.30
C ILE A 7 -14.44 -13.27 8.69
N GLU A 8 -14.73 -13.41 7.41
CA GLU A 8 -14.43 -14.59 6.60
C GLU A 8 -14.00 -14.18 5.19
N GLY A 9 -13.28 -15.08 4.51
CA GLY A 9 -12.86 -14.93 3.12
C GLY A 9 -11.42 -15.38 2.93
N ASP A 10 -10.74 -14.75 1.97
CA ASP A 10 -9.31 -14.82 1.81
C ASP A 10 -8.63 -13.95 2.88
N LEU A 11 -7.94 -14.60 3.81
CA LEU A 11 -7.22 -13.98 4.92
C LEU A 11 -5.70 -14.01 4.72
N SER A 12 -5.23 -14.19 3.48
CA SER A 12 -3.79 -14.29 3.17
C SER A 12 -2.98 -13.07 3.65
N SER A 13 -3.57 -11.87 3.63
CA SER A 13 -2.95 -10.63 4.11
C SER A 13 -3.35 -10.25 5.55
N TRP A 14 -4.13 -11.09 6.23
CA TRP A 14 -4.57 -10.85 7.61
C TRP A 14 -3.45 -11.14 8.62
N PRO A 15 -3.33 -10.39 9.73
CA PRO A 15 -2.28 -10.63 10.72
C PRO A 15 -2.41 -12.00 11.41
N ARG A 16 -1.25 -12.59 11.74
CA ARG A 16 -1.13 -13.90 12.43
C ARG A 16 -1.16 -13.80 13.95
N CYS A 17 -0.93 -12.61 14.49
CA CYS A 17 -1.04 -12.25 15.89
C CYS A 17 -1.98 -11.04 16.02
N GLU A 18 -2.39 -10.73 17.25
CA GLU A 18 -3.16 -9.50 17.48
C GLU A 18 -2.35 -8.29 17.00
N HIS A 19 -2.96 -7.48 16.14
CA HIS A 19 -2.32 -6.33 15.52
C HIS A 19 -3.25 -5.13 15.59
N THR A 20 -2.75 -3.97 16.01
CA THR A 20 -3.55 -2.75 16.10
C THR A 20 -3.18 -1.81 14.97
N ILE A 21 -4.21 -1.33 14.25
CA ILE A 21 -4.05 -0.34 13.19
C ILE A 21 -4.90 0.89 13.49
N THR A 22 -4.58 2.02 12.88
CA THR A 22 -5.47 3.19 12.89
C THR A 22 -6.15 3.34 11.53
N PHE A 23 -7.48 3.37 11.52
CA PHE A 23 -8.27 3.60 10.30
C PHE A 23 -9.29 4.70 10.55
N LYS A 24 -9.22 5.78 9.75
CA LYS A 24 -10.08 6.98 9.91
C LYS A 24 -10.05 7.57 11.32
N GLY A 25 -8.87 7.58 11.94
CA GLY A 25 -8.65 8.08 13.30
C GLY A 25 -9.18 7.17 14.41
N VAL A 26 -9.57 5.94 14.08
CA VAL A 26 -10.08 4.95 15.05
C VAL A 26 -9.13 3.77 15.12
N GLU A 27 -8.74 3.38 16.33
CA GLU A 27 -7.94 2.18 16.56
C GLU A 27 -8.79 0.92 16.34
N LEU A 28 -8.30 0.06 15.46
CA LEU A 28 -8.88 -1.25 15.17
C LEU A 28 -7.92 -2.32 15.68
N LEU A 29 -8.38 -3.17 16.59
CA LEU A 29 -7.65 -4.38 16.98
C LEU A 29 -8.06 -5.51 16.04
N LEU A 30 -7.12 -5.98 15.23
CA LEU A 30 -7.27 -7.10 14.32
C LEU A 30 -6.83 -8.37 15.03
N ARG A 31 -7.74 -9.34 15.13
CA ARG A 31 -7.47 -10.64 15.74
C ARG A 31 -7.31 -11.71 14.67
N PRO A 32 -6.28 -12.57 14.76
CA PRO A 32 -6.12 -13.68 13.85
C PRO A 32 -7.26 -14.69 14.03
N GLU A 33 -7.50 -15.49 12.99
CA GLU A 33 -8.31 -16.70 13.12
C GLU A 33 -7.56 -17.74 13.97
N THR A 34 -8.27 -18.47 14.83
CA THR A 34 -7.78 -19.62 15.61
C THR A 34 -8.64 -20.86 15.36
N SER A 35 -8.30 -22.02 15.92
CA SER A 35 -9.10 -23.26 15.81
C SER A 35 -10.57 -23.04 16.18
N ASP A 36 -10.79 -22.22 17.21
CA ASP A 36 -12.11 -22.04 17.83
C ASP A 36 -12.75 -20.69 17.49
N HIS A 37 -11.97 -19.74 16.97
CA HIS A 37 -12.41 -18.37 16.77
C HIS A 37 -12.14 -17.88 15.35
N SER A 38 -13.14 -17.20 14.78
CA SER A 38 -13.01 -16.49 13.51
C SER A 38 -12.03 -15.32 13.67
N ALA A 39 -11.35 -14.94 12.59
CA ALA A 39 -10.68 -13.64 12.53
C ALA A 39 -11.71 -12.53 12.82
N SER A 40 -11.28 -11.44 13.45
CA SER A 40 -12.20 -10.37 13.82
C SER A 40 -11.57 -8.98 13.87
N VAL A 41 -12.43 -7.97 13.67
CA VAL A 41 -12.13 -6.56 13.92
C VAL A 41 -12.80 -6.16 15.23
N VAL A 42 -12.02 -5.57 16.14
CA VAL A 42 -12.48 -5.13 17.46
C VAL A 42 -12.31 -3.62 17.58
N ILE A 43 -13.38 -2.94 17.98
CA ILE A 43 -13.41 -1.48 18.20
C ILE A 43 -13.91 -1.19 19.61
N LYS A 44 -13.19 -0.31 20.32
CA LYS A 44 -13.66 0.22 21.60
C LYS A 44 -14.69 1.32 21.37
N LEU A 45 -15.89 1.15 21.93
CA LEU A 45 -16.97 2.13 21.85
C LEU A 45 -16.74 3.28 22.85
N ASN A 46 -17.11 4.48 22.45
CA ASN A 46 -17.03 5.70 23.26
C ASN A 46 -18.21 6.64 22.92
N LYS A 47 -18.18 7.89 23.40
CA LYS A 47 -19.28 8.85 23.15
C LYS A 47 -19.46 9.22 21.66
N GLU A 48 -18.41 9.11 20.86
CA GLU A 48 -18.39 9.47 19.44
C GLU A 48 -18.58 8.26 18.52
N ILE A 49 -18.32 7.06 19.03
CA ILE A 49 -18.36 5.79 18.30
C ILE A 49 -19.32 4.85 19.02
N ASP A 50 -20.56 4.80 18.51
CA ASP A 50 -21.54 3.79 18.88
C ASP A 50 -21.37 2.50 18.04
N SER A 51 -22.19 1.48 18.31
CA SER A 51 -22.11 0.18 17.63
C SER A 51 -22.40 0.27 16.12
N LYS A 52 -23.30 1.19 15.69
CA LYS A 52 -23.64 1.35 14.28
C LYS A 52 -22.47 1.99 13.53
N LYS A 53 -21.88 3.04 14.09
CA LYS A 53 -20.70 3.71 13.57
C LYS A 53 -19.50 2.77 13.53
N ALA A 54 -19.31 1.95 14.58
CA ALA A 54 -18.28 0.93 14.59
C ALA A 54 -18.44 -0.06 13.42
N LEU A 55 -19.66 -0.56 13.17
CA LEU A 55 -19.93 -1.44 12.03
C LEU A 55 -19.66 -0.76 10.67
N GLU A 56 -20.04 0.51 10.51
CA GLU A 56 -19.76 1.30 9.31
C GLU A 56 -18.25 1.50 9.09
N ILE A 57 -17.50 1.73 10.16
CA ILE A 57 -16.03 1.83 10.13
C ILE A 57 -15.43 0.47 9.73
N THR A 58 -15.84 -0.62 10.38
CA THR A 58 -15.39 -1.98 10.05
C THR A 58 -15.64 -2.30 8.58
N ARG A 59 -16.86 -2.11 8.08
CA ARG A 59 -17.19 -2.39 6.66
C ARG A 59 -16.42 -1.50 5.70
N GLY A 60 -16.19 -0.24 6.08
CA GLY A 60 -15.34 0.68 5.32
C GLY A 60 -13.89 0.19 5.24
N PHE A 61 -13.35 -0.31 6.35
CA PHE A 61 -12.02 -0.91 6.42
C PHE A 61 -11.94 -2.17 5.54
N LEU A 62 -12.88 -3.10 5.67
CA LEU A 62 -12.90 -4.32 4.84
C LEU A 62 -13.00 -4.00 3.35
N SER A 63 -13.73 -2.95 2.97
CA SER A 63 -13.85 -2.52 1.57
C SER A 63 -12.56 -1.91 1.04
N ALA A 64 -11.86 -1.14 1.87
CA ALA A 64 -10.52 -0.62 1.56
C ALA A 64 -9.48 -1.75 1.42
N LEU A 65 -9.54 -2.74 2.32
CA LEU A 65 -8.64 -3.89 2.30
C LEU A 65 -8.88 -4.78 1.07
N SER A 66 -10.14 -5.10 0.77
CA SER A 66 -10.53 -5.86 -0.42
C SER A 66 -10.05 -5.19 -1.72
N TRP A 67 -10.05 -3.86 -1.76
CA TRP A 67 -9.56 -3.09 -2.91
C TRP A 67 -8.03 -3.19 -3.08
N ILE A 68 -7.28 -2.98 -2.00
CA ILE A 68 -5.82 -2.96 -2.04
C ILE A 68 -5.26 -4.36 -2.30
N GLU A 69 -5.75 -5.36 -1.59
CA GLU A 69 -5.23 -6.72 -1.66
C GLU A 69 -5.94 -7.57 -2.74
N ARG A 70 -7.01 -7.05 -3.36
CA ARG A 70 -7.86 -7.76 -4.33
C ARG A 70 -8.46 -9.07 -3.80
N ILE A 71 -8.62 -9.17 -2.49
CA ILE A 71 -9.13 -10.35 -1.79
C ILE A 71 -10.66 -10.32 -1.63
N ASN A 72 -11.26 -11.51 -1.55
CA ASN A 72 -12.63 -11.65 -1.08
C ASN A 72 -12.66 -11.60 0.45
N ILE A 73 -13.47 -10.71 1.03
CA ILE A 73 -13.58 -10.59 2.48
C ILE A 73 -14.96 -10.06 2.86
N LYS A 74 -15.59 -10.67 3.86
CA LYS A 74 -16.91 -10.29 4.36
C LYS A 74 -16.98 -10.33 5.88
N ASP A 75 -17.83 -9.48 6.42
CA ASP A 75 -18.28 -9.56 7.81
C ASP A 75 -19.31 -10.69 7.97
N THR A 76 -19.29 -11.38 9.12
CA THR A 76 -20.20 -12.49 9.43
C THR A 76 -21.15 -12.15 10.56
N ILE A 77 -20.67 -12.21 11.79
CA ILE A 77 -21.43 -11.93 13.00
C ILE A 77 -20.86 -10.66 13.64
N THR A 78 -21.77 -9.81 14.10
CA THR A 78 -21.43 -8.66 14.92
C THR A 78 -21.95 -8.89 16.33
N THR A 79 -21.06 -8.73 17.32
CA THR A 79 -21.38 -8.85 18.73
C THR A 79 -20.72 -7.71 19.51
N GLY A 80 -21.08 -7.55 20.78
CA GLY A 80 -20.51 -6.50 21.62
C GLY A 80 -20.87 -6.69 23.08
N GLY A 81 -20.21 -5.94 23.96
CA GLY A 81 -20.43 -6.04 25.40
C GLY A 81 -19.45 -5.24 26.25
N SER A 82 -19.38 -5.59 27.54
CA SER A 82 -18.40 -5.04 28.48
C SER A 82 -16.97 -5.46 28.16
N SER A 83 -16.78 -6.59 27.49
CA SER A 83 -15.50 -7.17 27.09
C SER A 83 -15.46 -7.47 25.58
N PRO A 84 -14.26 -7.50 24.94
CA PRO A 84 -14.13 -7.85 23.52
C PRO A 84 -14.20 -9.38 23.34
N ILE A 85 -15.42 -9.91 23.26
CA ILE A 85 -15.71 -11.35 23.14
C ILE A 85 -15.20 -11.89 21.79
N TYR A 86 -14.65 -13.10 21.77
CA TYR A 86 -14.25 -13.78 20.53
C TYR A 86 -15.48 -14.30 19.76
N VAL A 87 -15.44 -14.24 18.43
CA VAL A 87 -16.48 -14.80 17.57
C VAL A 87 -16.12 -16.24 17.24
N GLY A 88 -17.03 -17.18 17.49
CA GLY A 88 -16.81 -18.60 17.19
C GLY A 88 -16.50 -18.85 15.71
N ASN A 89 -15.68 -19.85 15.42
CA ASN A 89 -15.42 -20.29 14.05
C ASN A 89 -16.41 -21.40 13.65
N SER A 90 -17.14 -21.19 12.56
CA SER A 90 -18.03 -22.23 12.00
C SER A 90 -17.29 -23.23 11.11
N LYS A 91 -16.08 -22.87 10.65
CA LYS A 91 -15.25 -23.66 9.73
C LYS A 91 -14.16 -24.39 10.49
N LYS A 92 -14.37 -25.68 10.75
CA LYS A 92 -13.33 -26.58 11.29
C LYS A 92 -12.38 -27.06 10.19
N PHE A 93 -11.78 -26.15 9.43
CA PHE A 93 -10.76 -26.52 8.45
C PHE A 93 -9.36 -26.39 9.06
N ASP A 94 -8.58 -27.46 8.91
CA ASP A 94 -7.25 -27.62 9.52
C ASP A 94 -6.11 -27.03 8.66
N PHE A 95 -6.43 -26.56 7.45
CA PHE A 95 -5.45 -25.98 6.52
C PHE A 95 -5.68 -24.48 6.35
N ARG A 96 -4.66 -23.68 6.66
CA ARG A 96 -4.71 -22.21 6.60
C ARG A 96 -3.55 -21.69 5.79
N VAL A 97 -3.85 -21.01 4.70
CA VAL A 97 -2.86 -20.33 3.89
C VAL A 97 -2.71 -18.91 4.41
N TYR A 98 -1.66 -18.67 5.19
CA TYR A 98 -1.25 -17.32 5.57
C TYR A 98 -0.09 -16.90 4.67
N SER A 99 -0.15 -15.72 4.06
CA SER A 99 1.06 -15.12 3.51
C SER A 99 2.01 -14.73 4.66
N LEU A 100 3.30 -14.52 4.36
CA LEU A 100 4.28 -14.07 5.35
C LEU A 100 4.12 -12.57 5.72
N GLY A 101 3.22 -11.85 5.04
CA GLY A 101 3.04 -10.40 5.18
C GLY A 101 1.69 -9.99 5.73
N ILE A 102 1.67 -8.84 6.42
CA ILE A 102 0.46 -8.05 6.69
C ILE A 102 0.35 -7.02 5.57
N PHE A 103 -0.86 -6.71 5.12
CA PHE A 103 -1.11 -5.61 4.18
C PHE A 103 -0.46 -4.29 4.62
N GLU A 104 -0.26 -3.39 3.65
CA GLU A 104 0.34 -2.08 3.90
C GLU A 104 -0.74 -1.10 4.36
N GLU A 105 -0.76 -0.77 5.67
CA GLU A 105 -1.76 0.12 6.28
C GLU A 105 -1.86 1.47 5.55
N GLU A 106 -0.71 2.03 5.13
CA GLU A 106 -0.64 3.29 4.40
C GLU A 106 -1.27 3.26 3.01
N PHE A 107 -1.51 2.06 2.45
CA PHE A 107 -2.13 1.92 1.14
C PHE A 107 -3.66 1.91 1.26
N LEU A 108 -4.22 1.75 2.46
CA LEU A 108 -5.65 1.78 2.64
C LEU A 108 -6.22 3.15 2.22
N PRO A 109 -7.13 3.20 1.23
CA PRO A 109 -7.65 4.47 0.75
C PRO A 109 -8.54 5.16 1.77
N GLU A 110 -8.23 6.44 2.04
CA GLU A 110 -9.11 7.31 2.83
C GLU A 110 -10.23 7.89 1.95
N VAL A 111 -11.32 7.15 1.82
CA VAL A 111 -12.50 7.60 1.05
C VAL A 111 -13.45 8.46 1.87
N SER A 112 -13.65 9.70 1.43
CA SER A 112 -14.61 10.65 2.02
C SER A 112 -15.92 10.75 1.22
N ASN A 113 -15.84 10.68 -0.11
CA ASN A 113 -16.99 10.79 -1.03
C ASN A 113 -17.93 9.58 -0.93
N LYS A 114 -19.25 9.82 -0.94
CA LYS A 114 -20.28 8.78 -0.95
C LYS A 114 -20.17 7.83 -2.15
N GLN A 115 -19.86 8.34 -3.33
CA GLN A 115 -19.67 7.56 -4.57
C GLN A 115 -18.47 6.62 -4.46
N GLN A 116 -17.34 7.11 -3.93
CA GLN A 116 -16.14 6.31 -3.66
C GLN A 116 -16.44 5.18 -2.66
N LYS A 117 -17.11 5.50 -1.55
CA LYS A 117 -17.52 4.50 -0.54
C LYS A 117 -18.42 3.44 -1.14
N LEU A 118 -19.40 3.84 -1.95
CA LEU A 118 -20.32 2.92 -2.60
C LEU A 118 -19.59 2.00 -3.60
N ALA A 119 -18.67 2.55 -4.39
CA ALA A 119 -17.90 1.76 -5.35
C ALA A 119 -17.03 0.71 -4.68
N LEU A 120 -16.31 1.06 -3.61
CA LEU A 120 -15.50 0.08 -2.85
C LEU A 120 -16.38 -0.97 -2.15
N ALA A 121 -17.55 -0.59 -1.64
CA ALA A 121 -18.49 -1.53 -1.03
C ALA A 121 -19.03 -2.53 -2.06
N LEU A 122 -19.43 -2.06 -3.24
CA LEU A 122 -19.89 -2.89 -4.36
C LEU A 122 -18.76 -3.79 -4.89
N TYR A 123 -17.53 -3.29 -4.93
CA TYR A 123 -16.36 -4.07 -5.32
C TYR A 123 -16.13 -5.21 -4.35
N ARG A 124 -16.10 -4.94 -3.04
CA ARG A 124 -16.00 -5.99 -2.00
C ARG A 124 -17.13 -7.00 -2.13
N GLU A 125 -18.37 -6.54 -2.29
CA GLU A 125 -19.55 -7.39 -2.51
C GLU A 125 -19.36 -8.34 -3.70
N ALA A 126 -18.94 -7.78 -4.85
CA ALA A 126 -18.67 -8.56 -6.04
C ALA A 126 -17.60 -9.64 -5.85
N GLN A 127 -16.59 -9.41 -5.00
CA GLN A 127 -15.52 -10.41 -4.77
C GLN A 127 -15.98 -11.63 -3.95
N TYR A 128 -16.96 -11.49 -3.06
CA TYR A 128 -17.36 -12.59 -2.16
C TYR A 128 -18.68 -13.28 -2.51
N LEU A 129 -19.44 -12.77 -3.48
CA LEU A 129 -20.71 -13.38 -3.88
C LEU A 129 -20.49 -14.77 -4.49
N ASN A 130 -21.27 -15.77 -4.07
CA ASN A 130 -21.15 -17.14 -4.56
C ASN A 130 -21.83 -17.38 -5.92
N SER A 131 -22.50 -16.39 -6.50
CA SER A 131 -23.21 -16.51 -7.78
C SER A 131 -22.58 -15.60 -8.81
N ILE A 132 -22.11 -16.18 -9.92
CA ILE A 132 -21.44 -15.43 -10.99
C ILE A 132 -22.31 -14.34 -11.61
N PHE A 133 -23.62 -14.61 -11.69
CA PHE A 133 -24.64 -13.67 -12.14
C PHE A 133 -24.66 -12.40 -11.27
N TYR A 134 -24.73 -12.58 -9.94
CA TYR A 134 -24.73 -11.44 -9.02
C TYR A 134 -23.36 -10.78 -8.87
N GLN A 135 -22.25 -11.52 -9.01
CA GLN A 135 -20.92 -10.94 -9.10
C GLN A 135 -20.83 -9.98 -10.29
N PHE A 136 -21.25 -10.43 -11.48
CA PHE A 136 -21.21 -9.63 -12.70
C PHE A 136 -22.02 -8.34 -12.53
N LEU A 137 -23.26 -8.46 -12.02
CA LEU A 137 -24.09 -7.29 -11.74
C LEU A 137 -23.46 -6.35 -10.71
N SER A 138 -22.79 -6.87 -9.69
CA SER A 138 -22.16 -6.05 -8.64
C SER A 138 -20.95 -5.28 -9.17
N PHE A 139 -20.11 -5.89 -10.01
CA PHE A 139 -19.07 -5.17 -10.73
C PHE A 139 -19.66 -4.12 -11.69
N TYR A 140 -20.71 -4.47 -12.44
CA TYR A 140 -21.36 -3.53 -13.34
C TYR A 140 -21.96 -2.31 -12.60
N LYS A 141 -22.54 -2.52 -11.41
CA LYS A 141 -23.11 -1.44 -10.58
C LYS A 141 -22.07 -0.36 -10.20
N ILE A 142 -20.78 -0.69 -10.20
CA ILE A 142 -19.70 0.29 -9.95
C ILE A 142 -19.68 1.36 -11.05
N ILE A 143 -19.83 0.97 -12.32
CA ILE A 143 -19.92 1.90 -13.46
C ILE A 143 -21.16 2.81 -13.29
N ASN A 144 -22.26 2.22 -12.80
CA ASN A 144 -23.51 2.95 -12.54
C ASN A 144 -23.38 4.01 -11.45
N VAL A 145 -22.29 4.05 -10.67
CA VAL A 145 -22.08 5.08 -9.64
C VAL A 145 -22.10 6.48 -10.24
N LEU A 146 -21.44 6.67 -11.40
CA LEU A 146 -21.41 7.95 -12.13
C LEU A 146 -22.32 7.94 -13.36
N TYR A 147 -22.34 6.86 -14.14
CA TYR A 147 -23.08 6.82 -15.40
C TYR A 147 -24.45 6.16 -15.22
N LYS A 148 -25.52 6.96 -15.18
CA LYS A 148 -26.89 6.45 -14.93
C LYS A 148 -27.64 6.02 -16.19
N ARG A 149 -27.28 6.60 -17.35
CA ARG A 149 -27.95 6.34 -18.63
C ARG A 149 -27.19 5.27 -19.41
N ASP A 150 -27.95 4.44 -20.12
CA ASP A 150 -27.48 3.35 -20.95
C ASP A 150 -26.42 3.77 -21.97
N LYS A 151 -26.69 4.85 -22.72
CA LYS A 151 -25.79 5.39 -23.74
C LYS A 151 -24.46 5.85 -23.15
N ASP A 152 -24.49 6.46 -21.96
CA ASP A 152 -23.29 6.94 -21.28
C ASP A 152 -22.42 5.75 -20.81
N GLN A 153 -23.05 4.70 -20.25
CA GLN A 153 -22.38 3.47 -19.84
C GLN A 153 -21.72 2.77 -21.03
N ILE A 154 -22.47 2.55 -22.12
CA ILE A 154 -21.97 1.87 -23.33
C ILE A 154 -20.79 2.64 -23.94
N ASN A 155 -20.93 3.96 -24.09
CA ASN A 155 -19.87 4.80 -24.64
C ASN A 155 -18.60 4.77 -23.77
N TRP A 156 -18.76 4.86 -22.45
CA TRP A 156 -17.63 4.81 -21.53
C TRP A 156 -16.92 3.44 -21.60
N ILE A 157 -17.66 2.33 -21.60
CA ILE A 157 -17.07 0.99 -21.70
C ILE A 157 -16.24 0.87 -22.99
N ASN A 158 -16.79 1.28 -24.13
CA ASN A 158 -16.08 1.22 -25.42
C ASN A 158 -14.80 2.08 -25.46
N GLN A 159 -14.73 3.16 -24.67
CA GLN A 159 -13.52 3.95 -24.52
C GLN A 159 -12.53 3.33 -23.53
N ALA A 160 -13.02 2.78 -22.42
CA ALA A 160 -12.20 2.19 -21.37
C ALA A 160 -11.49 0.91 -21.84
N VAL A 161 -12.19 0.04 -22.58
CA VAL A 161 -11.63 -1.19 -23.16
C VAL A 161 -10.38 -0.92 -23.98
N LYS A 162 -10.42 0.08 -24.88
CA LYS A 162 -9.26 0.49 -25.69
C LYS A 162 -8.05 0.93 -24.88
N LYS A 163 -8.26 1.46 -23.68
CA LYS A 163 -7.18 1.87 -22.77
C LYS A 163 -6.63 0.67 -21.99
N ILE A 164 -7.48 -0.29 -21.67
CA ILE A 164 -7.09 -1.54 -20.99
C ILE A 164 -6.21 -2.38 -21.92
N GLU A 165 -6.60 -2.58 -23.18
CA GLU A 165 -5.83 -3.37 -24.16
C GLU A 165 -4.43 -2.82 -24.45
N ARG A 166 -4.26 -1.50 -24.40
CA ARG A 166 -2.98 -0.84 -24.63
C ARG A 166 -2.03 -0.91 -23.44
N GLY A 167 -2.48 -1.42 -22.30
CA GLY A 167 -1.64 -1.58 -21.12
C GLY A 167 -0.75 -2.81 -21.23
N ASN A 168 0.56 -2.64 -21.05
CA ASN A 168 1.56 -3.73 -21.11
C ASN A 168 1.91 -4.33 -19.72
N THR A 169 0.94 -4.41 -18.81
CA THR A 169 1.15 -4.93 -17.45
C THR A 169 0.41 -6.26 -17.27
N ILE A 170 0.89 -7.13 -16.39
CA ILE A 170 0.19 -8.39 -16.04
C ILE A 170 -1.24 -8.12 -15.54
N ARG A 171 -1.49 -6.94 -14.92
CA ARG A 171 -2.83 -6.50 -14.50
C ARG A 171 -3.72 -6.06 -15.65
N THR A 172 -3.16 -5.71 -16.81
CA THR A 172 -3.91 -5.27 -17.99
C THR A 172 -4.15 -6.38 -18.99
N SER A 173 -3.55 -7.58 -18.84
CA SER A 173 -3.80 -8.72 -19.72
C SER A 173 -5.07 -9.53 -19.35
N GLU A 174 -5.57 -9.46 -18.12
CA GLU A 174 -6.81 -10.15 -17.73
C GLU A 174 -8.01 -9.64 -18.54
N GLY A 175 -8.69 -10.55 -19.23
CA GLY A 175 -9.85 -10.25 -20.06
C GLY A 175 -9.54 -9.70 -21.45
N VAL A 176 -8.27 -9.39 -21.78
CA VAL A 176 -7.87 -8.89 -23.11
C VAL A 176 -8.12 -9.94 -24.18
N ASP A 177 -7.79 -11.21 -23.94
CA ASP A 177 -8.06 -12.28 -24.91
C ASP A 177 -9.55 -12.38 -25.25
N ARG A 178 -10.41 -12.22 -24.24
CA ARG A 178 -11.86 -12.23 -24.43
C ARG A 178 -12.35 -10.99 -25.17
N ILE A 179 -11.78 -9.82 -24.90
CA ILE A 179 -12.09 -8.60 -25.65
C ILE A 179 -11.75 -8.82 -27.13
N ILE A 180 -10.54 -9.30 -27.43
CA ILE A 180 -10.07 -9.60 -28.79
C ILE A 180 -11.00 -10.62 -29.48
N GLU A 181 -11.41 -11.66 -28.77
CA GLU A 181 -12.36 -12.66 -29.30
C GLU A 181 -13.70 -12.01 -29.69
N LEU A 182 -14.28 -11.18 -28.82
CA LEU A 182 -15.54 -10.50 -29.06
C LEU A 182 -15.42 -9.49 -30.23
N GLU A 183 -14.31 -8.77 -30.32
CA GLU A 183 -14.03 -7.83 -31.41
C GLU A 183 -13.85 -8.54 -32.75
N ARG A 184 -13.13 -9.67 -32.79
CA ARG A 184 -13.02 -10.53 -33.99
C ARG A 184 -14.39 -11.05 -34.45
N GLY A 185 -15.29 -11.28 -33.50
CA GLY A 185 -16.70 -11.59 -33.77
C GLY A 185 -17.56 -10.39 -34.22
N GLY A 186 -16.97 -9.21 -34.41
CA GLY A 186 -17.67 -7.99 -34.85
C GLY A 186 -18.59 -7.37 -33.81
N LYS A 187 -18.39 -7.67 -32.51
CA LYS A 187 -19.26 -7.18 -31.44
C LYS A 187 -18.83 -5.79 -30.96
N ASP A 188 -19.82 -4.92 -30.75
CA ASP A 188 -19.66 -3.72 -29.91
C ASP A 188 -19.63 -4.16 -28.45
N ILE A 189 -18.46 -4.07 -27.80
CA ILE A 189 -18.22 -4.61 -26.45
C ILE A 189 -19.12 -3.95 -25.41
N GLY A 190 -19.25 -2.63 -25.42
CA GLY A 190 -20.09 -1.88 -24.49
C GLY A 190 -21.55 -2.27 -24.63
N LYS A 191 -22.06 -2.34 -25.86
CA LYS A 191 -23.43 -2.78 -26.13
C LYS A 191 -23.65 -4.24 -25.75
N TYR A 192 -22.68 -5.12 -26.04
CA TYR A 192 -22.72 -6.53 -25.68
C TYR A 192 -22.81 -6.72 -24.16
N LEU A 193 -21.90 -6.12 -23.38
CA LEU A 193 -21.91 -6.24 -21.92
C LEU A 193 -23.17 -5.62 -21.29
N TYR A 194 -23.69 -4.52 -21.86
CA TYR A 194 -24.93 -3.91 -21.37
C TYR A 194 -26.16 -4.79 -21.65
N VAL A 195 -26.39 -5.17 -22.91
CA VAL A 195 -27.62 -5.86 -23.33
C VAL A 195 -27.55 -7.36 -23.04
N SER A 196 -26.47 -8.01 -23.44
CA SER A 196 -26.32 -9.47 -23.45
C SER A 196 -25.78 -10.06 -22.14
N CYS A 197 -25.36 -9.20 -21.20
CA CYS A 197 -24.94 -9.61 -19.88
C CYS A 197 -25.77 -8.86 -18.82
N ARG A 198 -25.53 -7.56 -18.58
CA ARG A 198 -26.19 -6.82 -17.48
C ARG A 198 -27.72 -6.87 -17.53
N CYS A 199 -28.33 -6.50 -18.65
CA CYS A 199 -29.79 -6.54 -18.80
C CYS A 199 -30.33 -7.98 -18.78
N ALA A 200 -29.57 -8.92 -19.34
CA ALA A 200 -29.93 -10.33 -19.39
C ALA A 200 -29.94 -10.98 -18.01
N VAL A 201 -28.97 -10.68 -17.15
CA VAL A 201 -28.93 -11.13 -15.76
C VAL A 201 -29.98 -10.43 -14.90
N ALA A 202 -30.21 -9.14 -15.11
CA ALA A 202 -31.19 -8.36 -14.36
C ALA A 202 -32.65 -8.63 -14.77
N HIS A 203 -32.88 -9.55 -15.72
CA HIS A 203 -34.18 -9.85 -16.32
C HIS A 203 -34.92 -8.62 -16.85
N ALA A 204 -34.16 -7.61 -17.31
CA ALA A 204 -34.68 -6.32 -17.74
C ALA A 204 -35.24 -6.36 -19.17
N ASN A 205 -34.99 -7.44 -19.93
CA ASN A 205 -35.52 -7.63 -21.27
C ASN A 205 -36.03 -9.07 -21.45
N PRO A 206 -37.36 -9.29 -21.49
CA PRO A 206 -37.96 -10.63 -21.57
C PRO A 206 -37.46 -11.53 -22.70
N LYS A 207 -36.92 -10.93 -23.78
CA LYS A 207 -36.42 -11.67 -24.95
C LYS A 207 -34.99 -12.18 -24.82
N ASN A 208 -34.26 -11.77 -23.80
CA ASN A 208 -32.83 -12.05 -23.67
C ASN A 208 -32.44 -12.19 -22.19
N ASN A 209 -33.16 -13.03 -21.45
CA ASN A 209 -32.85 -13.30 -20.04
C ASN A 209 -31.87 -14.47 -19.94
N MET A 210 -30.92 -14.38 -19.01
CA MET A 210 -30.08 -15.50 -18.64
C MET A 210 -30.76 -16.37 -17.60
N ASN A 211 -30.62 -17.68 -17.75
CA ASN A 211 -31.12 -18.67 -16.80
C ASN A 211 -30.00 -19.09 -15.84
N PRO A 212 -30.13 -18.88 -14.51
CA PRO A 212 -29.14 -19.34 -13.54
C PRO A 212 -28.91 -20.84 -13.51
N GLU A 213 -29.86 -21.64 -14.01
CA GLU A 213 -29.75 -23.10 -14.14
C GLU A 213 -29.12 -23.54 -15.48
N SER A 214 -28.77 -22.60 -16.36
CA SER A 214 -28.15 -22.88 -17.66
C SER A 214 -26.62 -22.83 -17.54
N LEU A 215 -25.98 -23.97 -17.77
CA LEU A 215 -24.52 -24.07 -17.84
C LEU A 215 -23.93 -23.20 -18.97
N GLU A 216 -24.64 -23.03 -20.08
CA GLU A 216 -24.18 -22.18 -21.18
C GLU A 216 -24.15 -20.70 -20.79
N ASP A 217 -25.18 -20.22 -20.08
CA ASP A 217 -25.22 -18.85 -19.58
C ASP A 217 -24.17 -18.61 -18.50
N GLU A 218 -23.96 -19.60 -17.63
CA GLU A 218 -22.90 -19.58 -16.61
C GLU A 218 -21.51 -19.48 -17.25
N GLN A 219 -21.18 -20.36 -18.19
CA GLN A 219 -19.91 -20.36 -18.91
C GLN A 219 -19.67 -19.06 -19.67
N LYS A 220 -20.71 -18.53 -20.33
CA LYS A 220 -20.66 -17.25 -21.02
C LYS A 220 -20.28 -16.12 -20.07
N LEU A 221 -20.94 -16.01 -18.92
CA LEU A 221 -20.58 -15.00 -17.91
C LEU A 221 -19.21 -15.25 -17.30
N GLN A 222 -18.79 -16.50 -17.15
CA GLN A 222 -17.47 -16.83 -16.65
C GLN A 222 -16.37 -16.32 -17.58
N ASN A 223 -16.57 -16.47 -18.90
CA ASN A 223 -15.66 -15.93 -19.90
C ASN A 223 -15.68 -14.40 -19.92
N ASP A 224 -16.84 -13.76 -19.68
CA ASP A 224 -16.98 -12.31 -19.70
C ASP A 224 -16.59 -11.63 -18.36
N MET A 225 -16.46 -12.39 -17.27
CA MET A 225 -16.17 -11.89 -15.92
C MET A 225 -14.86 -11.09 -15.82
N PRO A 226 -13.74 -11.55 -16.39
CA PRO A 226 -12.48 -10.79 -16.33
C PRO A 226 -12.62 -9.38 -16.91
N ILE A 227 -13.42 -9.21 -17.96
CA ILE A 227 -13.64 -7.90 -18.59
C ILE A 227 -14.36 -6.96 -17.63
N ILE A 228 -15.49 -7.38 -17.05
CA ILE A 228 -16.27 -6.48 -16.18
C ILE A 228 -15.55 -6.16 -14.88
N LYS A 229 -14.82 -7.12 -14.31
CA LYS A 229 -13.98 -6.92 -13.13
C LYS A 229 -12.90 -5.87 -13.45
N ARG A 230 -12.21 -6.01 -14.58
CA ARG A 230 -11.16 -5.06 -14.99
C ARG A 230 -11.71 -3.67 -15.27
N LEU A 231 -12.87 -3.57 -15.92
CA LEU A 231 -13.56 -2.30 -16.12
C LEU A 231 -13.93 -1.63 -14.80
N ALA A 232 -14.45 -2.39 -13.83
CA ALA A 232 -14.78 -1.87 -12.52
C ALA A 232 -13.55 -1.33 -11.77
N GLU A 233 -12.42 -2.05 -11.80
CA GLU A 233 -11.17 -1.55 -11.23
C GLU A 233 -10.67 -0.29 -11.95
N TYR A 234 -10.67 -0.31 -13.29
CA TYR A 234 -10.27 0.84 -14.10
C TYR A 234 -11.13 2.07 -13.77
N PHE A 235 -12.43 1.88 -13.60
CA PHE A 235 -13.37 2.92 -13.19
C PHE A 235 -13.01 3.50 -11.81
N ILE A 236 -12.78 2.63 -10.81
CA ILE A 236 -12.42 3.05 -9.45
C ILE A 236 -11.10 3.86 -9.45
N GLU A 237 -10.11 3.44 -10.22
CA GLU A 237 -8.82 4.14 -10.29
C GLU A 237 -8.91 5.48 -11.03
N ASN A 238 -9.52 5.50 -12.21
CA ASN A 238 -9.40 6.62 -13.13
C ASN A 238 -10.56 7.62 -13.03
N GLU A 239 -11.77 7.14 -12.75
CA GLU A 239 -12.95 8.00 -12.65
C GLU A 239 -13.19 8.47 -11.20
N LEU A 240 -12.91 7.58 -10.23
CA LEU A 240 -13.09 7.90 -8.81
C LEU A 240 -11.79 8.30 -8.10
N GLY A 241 -10.64 8.18 -8.76
CA GLY A 241 -9.33 8.61 -8.24
C GLY A 241 -8.81 7.78 -7.07
N ILE A 242 -9.34 6.57 -6.85
CA ILE A 242 -8.89 5.69 -5.76
C ILE A 242 -7.80 4.78 -6.31
N LYS A 243 -6.54 5.09 -5.99
CA LYS A 243 -5.40 4.30 -6.46
C LYS A 243 -5.45 2.88 -5.89
N SER A 244 -5.12 1.87 -6.70
CA SER A 244 -4.86 0.51 -6.21
C SER A 244 -3.45 0.37 -5.68
N GLU A 245 -3.17 -0.74 -4.98
CA GLU A 245 -1.82 -1.07 -4.49
C GLU A 245 -0.76 -0.97 -5.60
N TYR A 246 -1.03 -1.58 -6.75
CA TYR A 246 -0.09 -1.57 -7.86
C TYR A 246 0.24 -0.15 -8.32
N THR A 247 -0.77 0.71 -8.45
CA THR A 247 -0.55 2.08 -8.89
C THR A 247 0.21 2.87 -7.82
N LEU A 248 -0.08 2.66 -6.53
CA LEU A 248 0.70 3.24 -5.42
C LEU A 248 2.17 2.80 -5.45
N ARG A 249 2.43 1.52 -5.75
CA ARG A 249 3.78 0.96 -5.85
C ARG A 249 4.53 1.46 -7.08
N ASN A 250 3.88 1.42 -8.24
CA ASN A 250 4.46 1.79 -9.53
C ASN A 250 4.71 3.29 -9.67
N GLU A 251 3.83 4.12 -9.09
CA GLU A 251 4.02 5.59 -9.05
C GLU A 251 4.80 6.05 -7.81
N HIS A 252 5.29 5.12 -6.96
CA HIS A 252 6.10 5.42 -5.77
C HIS A 252 5.48 6.47 -4.82
N LEU A 253 4.15 6.58 -4.77
CA LEU A 253 3.45 7.70 -4.11
C LEU A 253 3.66 7.79 -2.60
N TYR A 254 4.19 6.73 -1.98
CA TYR A 254 4.52 6.65 -0.56
C TYR A 254 5.93 7.14 -0.24
N GLU A 255 6.82 7.25 -1.23
CA GLU A 255 8.23 7.54 -0.97
C GLU A 255 8.44 8.99 -0.53
N LEU A 256 7.70 9.96 -1.06
CA LEU A 256 7.88 11.38 -0.71
C LEU A 256 6.68 12.03 -0.01
N ASP A 257 5.65 11.26 0.38
CA ASP A 257 4.38 11.80 0.90
C ASP A 257 4.56 12.78 2.08
N GLY A 258 5.39 12.42 3.06
CA GLY A 258 5.65 13.30 4.20
C GLY A 258 6.36 14.59 3.80
N PHE A 259 7.35 14.52 2.90
CA PHE A 259 8.04 15.70 2.39
C PHE A 259 7.13 16.60 1.56
N ARG A 260 6.22 16.03 0.75
CA ARG A 260 5.22 16.81 0.00
C ARG A 260 4.35 17.66 0.92
N LYS A 261 3.97 17.11 2.09
CA LYS A 261 3.17 17.82 3.10
C LYS A 261 3.94 19.00 3.71
N ILE A 262 5.25 18.87 3.96
CA ILE A 262 6.07 19.97 4.49
C ILE A 262 6.36 21.02 3.42
N PHE A 263 6.68 20.61 2.19
CA PHE A 263 7.05 21.53 1.11
C PHE A 263 5.84 22.26 0.52
N GLY A 264 4.65 21.66 0.62
CA GLY A 264 3.42 22.23 0.13
C GLY A 264 3.24 22.08 -1.39
N GLY A 265 1.99 22.06 -1.83
CA GLY A 265 1.63 21.73 -3.22
C GLY A 265 2.26 22.65 -4.27
N ILE A 266 2.39 23.94 -3.99
CA ILE A 266 2.96 24.93 -4.92
C ILE A 266 4.45 24.63 -5.18
N LEU A 267 5.22 24.34 -4.14
CA LEU A 267 6.65 24.08 -4.26
C LEU A 267 6.90 22.73 -4.94
N VAL A 268 6.15 21.71 -4.54
CA VAL A 268 6.19 20.39 -5.16
C VAL A 268 5.86 20.46 -6.66
N ALA A 269 4.84 21.23 -7.05
CA ALA A 269 4.50 21.41 -8.47
C ALA A 269 5.65 22.07 -9.26
N LYS A 270 6.35 23.06 -8.66
CA LYS A 270 7.53 23.67 -9.28
C LYS A 270 8.67 22.66 -9.45
N LEU A 271 8.97 21.88 -8.41
CA LEU A 271 10.00 20.84 -8.43
C LEU A 271 9.71 19.79 -9.51
N LYS A 272 8.46 19.33 -9.61
CA LYS A 272 8.01 18.39 -10.67
C LYS A 272 8.16 18.94 -12.08
N SER A 273 7.98 20.24 -12.26
CA SER A 273 8.14 20.90 -13.56
C SER A 273 9.59 21.26 -13.90
N GLU A 274 10.56 20.79 -13.09
CA GLU A 274 12.00 21.09 -13.21
C GLU A 274 12.32 22.59 -13.25
N LYS A 275 11.40 23.43 -12.77
CA LYS A 275 11.62 24.87 -12.69
C LYS A 275 12.63 25.17 -11.59
N HIS A 276 13.43 26.21 -11.79
CA HIS A 276 14.36 26.68 -10.77
C HIS A 276 13.62 27.05 -9.48
N VAL A 277 14.04 26.44 -8.36
CA VAL A 277 13.52 26.72 -7.01
C VAL A 277 14.67 27.13 -6.12
N SER A 278 14.55 28.29 -5.47
CA SER A 278 15.55 28.73 -4.49
C SER A 278 15.42 27.97 -3.17
N ILE A 279 16.55 27.62 -2.55
CA ILE A 279 16.62 27.01 -1.21
C ILE A 279 15.90 27.87 -0.15
N ARG A 280 15.88 29.21 -0.33
CA ARG A 280 15.18 30.13 0.59
C ARG A 280 13.65 29.99 0.57
N SER A 281 13.10 29.24 -0.38
CA SER A 281 11.65 29.02 -0.51
C SER A 281 11.11 27.99 0.49
N PHE A 282 11.98 27.32 1.25
CA PHE A 282 11.62 26.24 2.17
C PHE A 282 11.60 26.78 3.61
N LEU A 283 10.55 26.49 4.36
CA LEU A 283 10.30 26.99 5.72
C LEU A 283 11.06 26.19 6.81
N GLY A 284 12.27 25.71 6.48
CA GLY A 284 13.05 24.81 7.33
C GLY A 284 12.68 23.34 7.13
N ILE A 285 13.59 22.45 7.55
CA ILE A 285 13.41 20.99 7.51
C ILE A 285 13.65 20.46 8.92
N PRO A 286 12.78 19.59 9.45
CA PRO A 286 12.98 19.01 10.77
C PRO A 286 14.24 18.12 10.79
N ASN A 287 14.77 17.88 11.97
CA ASN A 287 15.75 16.80 12.12
C ASN A 287 15.13 15.48 11.69
N LEU A 288 15.97 14.62 11.08
CA LEU A 288 15.53 13.36 10.51
C LEU A 288 16.19 12.18 11.19
N SER A 289 15.43 11.10 11.38
CA SER A 289 15.96 9.80 11.75
C SER A 289 15.78 8.82 10.58
N ILE A 290 16.78 7.99 10.33
CA ILE A 290 16.78 6.97 9.28
C ILE A 290 16.84 5.60 9.93
N ARG A 291 15.96 4.68 9.52
CA ARG A 291 15.96 3.30 10.01
C ARG A 291 15.44 2.32 8.96
N PHE A 292 15.57 1.04 9.24
CA PHE A 292 14.79 0.04 8.53
C PHE A 292 13.42 -0.16 9.17
N ARG A 293 12.44 -0.42 8.32
CA ARG A 293 11.07 -0.67 8.73
C ARG A 293 10.99 -1.88 9.67
N ARG A 294 10.25 -1.73 10.77
CA ARG A 294 10.06 -2.75 11.83
C ARG A 294 11.36 -3.18 12.52
N GLU A 295 12.42 -2.37 12.44
CA GLU A 295 13.69 -2.62 13.12
C GLU A 295 14.02 -1.54 14.15
N LYS A 296 14.98 -1.88 15.02
CA LYS A 296 15.47 -0.96 16.03
C LYS A 296 16.20 0.20 15.37
N GLN A 297 15.93 1.41 15.86
CA GLN A 297 16.68 2.60 15.47
C GLN A 297 18.15 2.51 15.92
N LEU A 298 19.07 2.49 14.96
CA LEU A 298 20.50 2.62 15.21
C LEU A 298 20.84 4.05 15.67
N ASN A 299 21.83 4.19 16.55
CA ASN A 299 22.13 5.45 17.22
C ASN A 299 22.74 6.47 16.25
N ALA A 300 23.61 6.03 15.35
CA ALA A 300 24.26 6.89 14.35
C ALA A 300 23.27 7.61 13.44
N PHE A 301 22.06 7.06 13.26
CA PHE A 301 21.05 7.54 12.32
C PHE A 301 19.85 8.20 13.00
N ARG A 302 19.97 8.58 14.26
CA ARG A 302 18.92 9.23 15.03
C ARG A 302 19.12 10.75 15.06
N ASP A 303 18.01 11.48 14.92
CA ASP A 303 17.93 12.93 15.15
C ASP A 303 19.04 13.73 14.45
N LEU A 304 19.22 13.46 13.15
CA LEU A 304 20.21 14.11 12.32
C LEU A 304 19.76 15.54 12.00
N ASN A 305 20.62 16.51 12.30
CA ASN A 305 20.42 17.88 11.84
C ASN A 305 20.38 17.89 10.32
N THR A 306 19.30 18.44 9.77
CA THR A 306 18.99 18.34 8.35
C THR A 306 18.87 19.73 7.72
N GLU A 307 19.63 19.95 6.65
CA GLU A 307 19.55 21.17 5.84
C GLU A 307 19.42 20.83 4.36
N ILE A 308 18.82 21.74 3.58
CA ILE A 308 18.83 21.62 2.12
C ILE A 308 20.21 22.02 1.62
N PHE A 309 20.92 21.07 1.05
CA PHE A 309 22.27 21.28 0.54
C PHE A 309 22.27 21.78 -0.91
N LYS A 310 21.42 21.17 -1.75
CA LYS A 310 21.37 21.47 -3.19
C LYS A 310 19.99 21.17 -3.75
N ILE A 311 19.59 21.93 -4.76
CA ILE A 311 18.40 21.64 -5.58
C ILE A 311 18.85 21.63 -7.03
N ASN A 312 18.52 20.58 -7.77
CA ASN A 312 18.85 20.47 -9.19
C ASN A 312 17.83 19.59 -9.92
N ASN A 313 17.26 20.08 -11.03
CA ASN A 313 16.33 19.32 -11.89
C ASN A 313 15.24 18.59 -11.10
N GLY A 314 14.54 19.31 -10.21
CA GLY A 314 13.49 18.73 -9.37
C GLY A 314 13.96 17.83 -8.21
N VAL A 315 15.26 17.57 -8.09
CA VAL A 315 15.86 16.80 -6.99
C VAL A 315 16.31 17.73 -5.87
N VAL A 316 15.84 17.48 -4.65
CA VAL A 316 16.27 18.17 -3.43
C VAL A 316 17.25 17.28 -2.66
N THR A 317 18.52 17.68 -2.57
CA THR A 317 19.52 17.00 -1.74
C THR A 317 19.51 17.57 -0.33
N LEU A 318 19.16 16.72 0.63
CA LEU A 318 19.27 16.96 2.05
C LEU A 318 20.64 16.54 2.55
N LYS A 319 21.26 17.39 3.37
CA LYS A 319 22.46 17.06 4.12
C LYS A 319 22.07 16.82 5.57
N CYS A 320 22.26 15.58 6.01
CA CYS A 320 21.94 15.10 7.34
C CYS A 320 23.24 14.88 8.11
N THR A 321 23.37 15.51 9.27
CA THR A 321 24.61 15.49 10.08
C THR A 321 24.26 15.21 11.54
N PRO A 322 24.91 14.25 12.21
CA PRO A 322 24.70 14.05 13.64
C PRO A 322 25.30 15.19 14.47
N ILE A 323 24.93 15.29 15.74
CA ILE A 323 25.44 16.33 16.67
C ILE A 323 26.97 16.31 16.77
N SER A 324 27.58 15.11 16.79
CA SER A 324 29.04 14.92 16.81
C SER A 324 29.74 15.37 15.52
N LYS A 325 28.98 15.59 14.43
CA LYS A 325 29.46 15.99 13.10
C LYS A 325 30.53 15.05 12.54
N VAL A 326 30.51 13.76 12.90
CA VAL A 326 31.54 12.78 12.46
C VAL A 326 31.30 12.21 11.06
N PHE A 327 30.09 12.32 10.53
CA PHE A 327 29.77 12.01 9.14
C PHE A 327 28.74 12.97 8.56
N ILE A 328 28.57 12.93 7.24
CA ILE A 328 27.49 13.57 6.49
C ILE A 328 26.77 12.50 5.68
N ALA A 329 25.44 12.43 5.80
CA ALA A 329 24.59 11.63 4.91
C ALA A 329 23.85 12.55 3.92
N LEU A 330 23.89 12.20 2.63
CA LEU A 330 23.24 12.93 1.56
C LEU A 330 22.01 12.16 1.08
N ILE A 331 20.83 12.66 1.41
CA ILE A 331 19.56 12.06 0.99
C ILE A 331 19.01 12.85 -0.18
N LYS A 332 18.64 12.21 -1.28
CA LYS A 332 18.09 12.90 -2.45
C LYS A 332 16.60 12.60 -2.55
N LEU A 333 15.78 13.64 -2.62
CA LEU A 333 14.34 13.58 -2.85
C LEU A 333 14.08 13.94 -4.31
N ASP A 334 13.78 12.95 -5.15
CA ASP A 334 13.51 13.13 -6.57
C ASP A 334 11.99 13.32 -6.79
N PHE A 335 11.54 14.57 -6.87
CA PHE A 335 10.13 14.85 -7.07
C PHE A 335 9.65 14.60 -8.49
N VAL A 336 10.56 14.51 -9.48
CA VAL A 336 10.22 14.22 -10.87
C VAL A 336 9.79 12.76 -10.98
N ASN A 337 10.57 11.86 -10.37
CA ASN A 337 10.33 10.42 -10.37
C ASN A 337 9.57 9.90 -9.13
N GLU A 338 9.17 10.80 -8.21
CA GLU A 338 8.55 10.45 -6.92
C GLU A 338 9.38 9.46 -6.09
N GLY A 339 10.71 9.59 -6.12
CA GLY A 339 11.64 8.63 -5.53
C GLY A 339 12.48 9.18 -4.38
N LEU A 340 12.76 8.34 -3.39
CA LEU A 340 13.81 8.55 -2.40
C LEU A 340 15.09 7.85 -2.86
N VAL A 341 16.15 8.62 -3.11
CA VAL A 341 17.46 8.08 -3.50
C VAL A 341 18.45 8.21 -2.35
N PHE A 342 18.82 7.07 -1.78
CA PHE A 342 19.85 6.96 -0.75
C PHE A 342 20.56 5.60 -0.83
N ASN A 343 21.86 5.63 -1.12
CA ASN A 343 22.75 4.50 -1.01
C ASN A 343 23.77 4.79 0.12
N PRO A 344 23.77 4.04 1.23
CA PRO A 344 24.68 4.31 2.35
C PRO A 344 26.16 4.19 1.98
N MET A 345 26.51 3.49 0.90
CA MET A 345 27.90 3.32 0.44
C MET A 345 28.40 4.53 -0.37
N GLU A 346 27.50 5.21 -1.08
CA GLU A 346 27.85 6.34 -1.96
C GLU A 346 27.51 7.69 -1.35
N ASN A 347 26.55 7.71 -0.43
CA ASN A 347 25.96 8.94 0.07
C ASN A 347 26.33 9.24 1.52
N MET A 348 27.30 8.53 2.09
CA MET A 348 27.85 8.82 3.40
C MET A 348 29.33 9.20 3.33
N LEU A 349 29.66 10.33 3.95
CA LEU A 349 31.02 10.86 4.01
C LEU A 349 31.45 10.95 5.47
N PHE A 350 32.43 10.14 5.87
CA PHE A 350 33.00 10.17 7.21
C PHE A 350 34.17 11.15 7.29
N LYS A 351 34.30 11.84 8.43
CA LYS A 351 35.52 12.58 8.76
C LYS A 351 36.69 11.63 8.92
N ARG A 352 37.90 12.15 8.68
CA ARG A 352 39.15 11.46 9.04
C ARG A 352 39.32 11.50 10.56
N GLY A 353 39.91 10.44 11.11
CA GLY A 353 40.19 10.31 12.54
C GLY A 353 39.71 8.98 13.11
N ASP A 354 39.75 8.90 14.43
CA ASP A 354 39.49 7.67 15.20
C ASP A 354 38.84 7.97 16.56
N SER A 355 38.13 9.10 16.68
CA SER A 355 37.36 9.44 17.89
C SER A 355 36.36 8.33 18.22
N ILE A 356 36.03 8.15 19.50
CA ILE A 356 35.07 7.15 19.99
C ILE A 356 33.76 7.22 19.19
N ASP A 357 33.15 8.40 19.05
CA ASP A 357 31.90 8.59 18.28
C ASP A 357 32.01 8.13 16.82
N LEU A 358 33.12 8.46 16.16
CA LEU A 358 33.36 8.07 14.77
C LEU A 358 33.47 6.55 14.62
N LEU A 359 34.16 5.88 15.55
CA LEU A 359 34.29 4.42 15.52
C LEU A 359 32.94 3.75 15.78
N THR A 360 32.18 4.22 16.78
CA THR A 360 30.82 3.73 17.05
C THR A 360 29.90 3.91 15.84
N TYR A 361 29.93 5.06 15.18
CA TYR A 361 29.04 5.32 14.04
C TYR A 361 29.44 4.54 12.79
N LYS A 362 30.72 4.20 12.63
CA LYS A 362 31.16 3.29 11.57
C LYS A 362 30.63 1.88 11.76
N ILE A 363 30.53 1.39 13.00
CA ILE A 363 29.92 0.08 13.29
C ILE A 363 28.44 0.11 12.88
N ASP A 364 27.68 1.09 13.34
CA ASP A 364 26.26 1.27 12.97
C ASP A 364 26.10 1.39 11.45
N TRP A 365 27.02 2.07 10.76
CA TRP A 365 26.98 2.19 9.30
C TRP A 365 27.18 0.87 8.57
N TYR A 366 28.10 0.00 9.02
CA TYR A 366 28.24 -1.33 8.43
C TYR A 366 27.00 -2.19 8.67
N GLU A 367 26.44 -2.16 9.88
CA GLU A 367 25.18 -2.86 10.19
C GLU A 367 24.03 -2.33 9.31
N PHE A 368 23.92 -1.01 9.19
CA PHE A 368 22.94 -0.37 8.32
C PHE A 368 23.12 -0.79 6.86
N SER A 369 24.36 -0.76 6.36
CA SER A 369 24.67 -1.15 4.98
C SER A 369 24.31 -2.60 4.72
N LYS A 370 24.61 -3.53 5.64
CA LYS A 370 24.15 -4.94 5.53
C LYS A 370 22.64 -5.03 5.38
N GLY A 371 21.90 -4.34 6.24
CA GLY A 371 20.45 -4.29 6.16
C GLY A 371 19.96 -3.79 4.80
N PHE A 372 20.57 -2.72 4.29
CA PHE A 372 20.21 -2.15 2.99
C PHE A 372 20.39 -3.17 1.85
N TYR A 373 21.54 -3.85 1.79
CA TYR A 373 21.83 -4.87 0.78
C TYR A 373 21.07 -6.19 0.99
N CYS A 374 20.42 -6.39 2.14
CA CYS A 374 19.51 -7.49 2.43
C CYS A 374 18.04 -7.16 2.12
N ASN A 375 17.77 -6.26 1.18
CA ASN A 375 16.41 -5.94 0.73
C ASN A 375 15.50 -5.37 1.84
N ARG A 376 16.09 -4.76 2.88
CA ARG A 376 15.30 -4.07 3.91
C ARG A 376 14.74 -2.76 3.37
N GLN A 377 13.58 -2.39 3.86
CA GLN A 377 12.88 -1.15 3.47
C GLN A 377 13.34 -0.02 4.37
N LEU A 378 13.86 1.06 3.78
CA LEU A 378 14.28 2.24 4.51
C LEU A 378 13.06 3.10 4.85
N GLU A 379 13.06 3.68 6.05
CA GLU A 379 12.10 4.69 6.46
C GLU A 379 12.81 5.91 7.04
N ILE A 380 12.28 7.10 6.76
CA ILE A 380 12.73 8.37 7.32
C ILE A 380 11.60 8.92 8.19
N TYR A 381 11.96 9.37 9.39
CA TYR A 381 11.04 9.99 10.35
C TYR A 381 11.52 11.38 10.72
N ASP A 382 10.58 12.28 11.04
CA ASP A 382 10.91 13.55 11.67
C ASP A 382 11.10 13.39 13.20
N SER A 383 11.51 14.48 13.86
CA SER A 383 11.70 14.52 15.32
C SER A 383 10.42 14.31 16.13
N SER A 384 9.23 14.45 15.53
CA SER A 384 7.94 14.16 16.18
C SER A 384 7.56 12.68 16.11
N GLY A 385 8.32 11.87 15.37
CA GLY A 385 8.01 10.46 15.11
C GLY A 385 7.05 10.26 13.94
N LYS A 386 6.79 11.29 13.13
CA LYS A 386 5.99 11.17 11.91
C LYS A 386 6.87 10.69 10.76
N ARG A 387 6.37 9.70 10.01
CA ARG A 387 7.08 9.19 8.83
C ARG A 387 7.08 10.23 7.71
N MET A 388 8.27 10.50 7.19
CA MET A 388 8.55 11.42 6.11
C MET A 388 8.66 10.74 4.74
N SER A 389 9.24 9.53 4.74
CA SER A 389 9.53 8.77 3.53
C SER A 389 9.68 7.28 3.85
N ARG A 390 9.50 6.45 2.83
CA ARG A 390 9.76 5.01 2.85
C ARG A 390 10.23 4.56 1.47
N THR A 391 11.14 3.60 1.37
CA THR A 391 11.49 2.94 0.09
C THR A 391 10.85 1.57 -0.03
N GLY A 392 10.83 1.06 -1.27
CA GLY A 392 10.80 -0.39 -1.51
C GLY A 392 12.04 -1.11 -0.94
N GLY A 393 12.06 -2.43 -1.07
CA GLY A 393 13.26 -3.19 -0.76
C GLY A 393 14.32 -2.98 -1.84
N PHE A 394 15.58 -2.87 -1.43
CA PHE A 394 16.71 -2.76 -2.36
C PHE A 394 17.21 -4.16 -2.76
N VAL A 395 17.11 -4.48 -4.06
CA VAL A 395 17.66 -5.72 -4.61
C VAL A 395 19.01 -5.39 -5.24
N PRO A 396 20.14 -5.78 -4.63
CA PRO A 396 21.43 -5.49 -5.22
C PRO A 396 21.68 -6.38 -6.45
N GLU A 397 22.27 -5.79 -7.49
CA GLU A 397 22.67 -6.49 -8.70
C GLU A 397 24.19 -6.71 -8.71
N ASN A 398 24.65 -7.86 -9.24
CA ASN A 398 26.07 -8.16 -9.45
C ASN A 398 26.96 -8.07 -8.19
N ILE A 399 26.46 -8.54 -7.05
CA ILE A 399 27.20 -8.55 -5.78
C ILE A 399 27.40 -9.98 -5.25
N ASP A 400 28.61 -10.29 -4.77
CA ASP A 400 28.81 -11.42 -3.85
C ASP A 400 28.47 -10.95 -2.43
N ILE A 401 27.24 -11.21 -1.99
CA ILE A 401 26.75 -10.81 -0.67
C ILE A 401 27.61 -11.41 0.44
N ASN A 402 28.00 -12.69 0.31
CA ASN A 402 28.74 -13.40 1.35
C ASN A 402 30.16 -12.84 1.47
N GLY A 403 30.86 -12.70 0.35
CA GLY A 403 32.20 -12.11 0.32
C GLY A 403 32.20 -10.67 0.83
N THR A 404 31.22 -9.87 0.42
CA THR A 404 31.08 -8.48 0.87
C THR A 404 30.83 -8.40 2.38
N PHE A 405 29.93 -9.22 2.90
CA PHE A 405 29.57 -9.18 4.32
C PHE A 405 30.70 -9.65 5.21
N LYS A 406 31.48 -10.65 4.77
CA LYS A 406 32.69 -11.09 5.47
C LYS A 406 33.70 -9.94 5.59
N ILE A 407 33.97 -9.23 4.50
CA ILE A 407 34.86 -8.05 4.52
C ILE A 407 34.35 -6.97 5.49
N TRP A 408 33.04 -6.78 5.56
CA TRP A 408 32.46 -5.80 6.49
C TRP A 408 32.52 -6.26 7.94
N ASP A 409 32.32 -7.55 8.23
CA ASP A 409 32.50 -8.12 9.57
C ASP A 409 33.93 -7.96 10.07
N ASP A 410 34.91 -8.33 9.24
CA ASP A 410 36.33 -8.19 9.57
C ASP A 410 36.68 -6.73 9.91
N LYS A 411 36.10 -5.76 9.18
CA LYS A 411 36.26 -4.33 9.47
C LYS A 411 35.58 -3.91 10.76
N VAL A 412 34.37 -4.41 11.03
CA VAL A 412 33.64 -4.12 12.28
C VAL A 412 34.43 -4.64 13.48
N ASP A 413 34.99 -5.84 13.41
CA ASP A 413 35.76 -6.43 14.51
C ASP A 413 37.08 -5.68 14.75
N TYR A 414 37.75 -5.24 13.68
CA TYR A 414 38.89 -4.33 13.79
C TYR A 414 38.49 -3.01 14.49
N ILE A 415 37.39 -2.38 14.08
CA ILE A 415 36.91 -1.12 14.66
C ILE A 415 36.52 -1.30 16.13
N LYS A 416 35.85 -2.39 16.49
CA LYS A 416 35.52 -2.73 17.89
C LYS A 416 36.77 -2.86 18.76
N SER A 417 37.82 -3.48 18.22
CA SER A 417 39.11 -3.60 18.91
C SER A 417 39.75 -2.24 19.18
N GLN A 418 39.74 -1.34 18.18
CA GLN A 418 40.23 0.04 18.34
C GLN A 418 39.39 0.85 19.34
N LEU A 419 38.07 0.68 19.30
CA LEU A 419 37.14 1.33 20.21
C LEU A 419 37.38 0.90 21.67
N ALA A 420 37.55 -0.42 21.90
CA ALA A 420 37.83 -0.97 23.22
C ALA A 420 39.14 -0.41 23.80
N TYR A 421 40.21 -0.37 23.00
CA TYR A 421 41.49 0.21 23.39
C TYR A 421 41.36 1.69 23.80
N LYS A 422 40.63 2.49 23.03
CA LYS A 422 40.41 3.93 23.34
C LYS A 422 39.55 4.15 24.59
N ILE A 423 38.53 3.33 24.79
CA ILE A 423 37.71 3.39 26.00
C ILE A 423 38.55 3.07 27.24
N GLN A 424 39.44 2.08 27.18
CA GLN A 424 40.35 1.77 28.28
C GLN A 424 41.30 2.95 28.56
N ARG A 425 41.92 3.52 27.52
CA ARG A 425 42.84 4.65 27.65
C ARG A 425 42.20 5.96 28.13
N SER A 426 40.90 6.15 27.91
CA SER A 426 40.18 7.33 28.42
C SER A 426 39.75 7.21 29.89
N LYS A 427 39.83 6.01 30.46
CA LYS A 427 39.54 5.73 31.88
C LYS A 427 40.79 5.71 32.77
N SER A 428 41.97 5.49 32.16
CA SER A 428 43.30 5.67 32.77
C SER A 428 43.72 7.12 32.68
#